data_AF-A0A9P3MJ37-F1
#
_entry.id   AF-A0A9P3MJ37-F1
#
_cell.length_a   1.000
_cell.length_b   1.000
_cell.length_c   1.000
_cell.angle_alpha   90.00
_cell.angle_beta   90.00
_cell.angle_gamma   90.00
#
_symmetry.space_group_name_H-M   'P 1'
#
loop_
_entity.id
_entity.type
_entity.pdbx_description
1 polymer ?
#
loop_
_entity_poly.entity_id
_entity_poly.type
_entity_poly.pdbx_seq_one_letter_code
_entity_poly.pdbx_strand_id
1 'polypeptide(L)'
;MAHLIRRLRPQTRLFLGLQRSFSSTAAETGDPNFLESVDIYFDKAAAICHVPGDILGQIKGCNNVLKVQFPLKMSNGTVELIEGYRAQHSHHRLPGKGGVRMAPTVDADETVALAALMTFKCAVVDVPFGGAKGGIKIDPKKYSSFEKEAIIRRYTTELVKKNFIGPAIDVPAPDYGTGPQEMAWIKDTYETLRPDDLNSFACVTGKPIEEGGIRGRTQATGMGVFICLREFLNSKVQNVLSSSGFMLYF
;
A
#
# COMPACT_ATOMS: atom_id res chain seq x y z
N MET A 1 37.71 -0.54 8.54
CA MET A 1 36.88 0.63 8.89
C MET A 1 36.18 0.43 10.24
N ALA A 2 36.93 0.00 11.27
CA ALA A 2 36.42 -0.43 12.58
C ALA A 2 37.18 0.25 13.73
N HIS A 3 37.55 1.53 13.54
CA HIS A 3 38.41 2.26 14.48
C HIS A 3 37.99 3.71 14.75
N LEU A 4 36.70 4.04 14.60
CA LEU A 4 36.21 5.40 14.86
C LEU A 4 34.86 5.48 15.60
N ILE A 5 34.57 4.55 16.50
CA ILE A 5 33.39 4.66 17.39
C ILE A 5 33.77 4.15 18.78
N ARG A 6 34.55 4.93 19.53
CA ARG A 6 34.77 4.70 20.97
C ARG A 6 35.22 6.00 21.67
N ARG A 7 34.22 6.79 22.05
CA ARG A 7 34.17 7.85 23.08
C ARG A 7 32.87 8.58 22.75
N LEU A 8 31.80 8.43 23.53
CA LEU A 8 31.52 9.24 24.72
C LEU A 8 30.53 8.49 25.64
N ARG A 9 30.72 8.65 26.95
CA ARG A 9 29.87 8.14 28.05
C ARG A 9 28.81 9.19 28.46
N PRO A 10 27.85 8.87 29.36
CA PRO A 10 26.47 9.30 29.27
C PRO A 10 26.16 10.60 30.03
N GLN A 11 25.13 11.31 29.58
CA GLN A 11 24.36 12.22 30.42
C GLN A 11 22.85 12.07 30.17
N THR A 12 22.13 12.39 31.23
CA THR A 12 20.79 11.97 31.64
C THR A 12 19.69 12.82 30.99
N ARG A 13 18.51 12.20 30.80
CA ARG A 13 17.15 12.79 30.69
C ARG A 13 16.92 13.91 29.67
N LEU A 14 16.18 13.56 28.61
CA LEU A 14 15.07 14.36 28.10
C LEU A 14 14.07 13.46 27.36
N PHE A 15 12.99 13.12 28.07
CA PHE A 15 11.72 12.74 27.46
C PHE A 15 11.09 14.04 26.97
N LEU A 16 11.00 14.27 25.66
CA LEU A 16 9.92 14.99 24.96
C LEU A 16 10.24 15.08 23.46
N GLY A 17 9.29 14.66 22.62
CA GLY A 17 9.15 15.15 21.24
C GLY A 17 10.08 14.56 20.18
N LEU A 18 9.86 13.29 19.79
CA LEU A 18 10.34 12.80 18.50
C LEU A 18 9.44 13.42 17.40
N GLN A 19 9.75 14.65 16.98
CA GLN A 19 9.15 15.23 15.79
C GLN A 19 9.57 14.39 14.57
N ARG A 20 8.58 13.85 13.85
CA ARG A 20 8.74 13.18 12.57
C ARG A 20 9.36 14.17 11.57
N SER A 21 10.65 14.06 11.29
CA SER A 21 11.28 14.77 10.18
C SER A 21 11.27 13.90 8.92
N PHE A 22 10.11 13.80 8.28
CA PHE A 22 10.05 13.52 6.85
C PHE A 22 9.69 14.84 6.18
N SER A 23 10.68 15.43 5.51
CA SER A 23 10.53 16.66 4.72
C SER A 23 9.64 16.35 3.52
N SER A 24 8.33 16.51 3.68
CA SER A 24 7.39 16.68 2.58
C SER A 24 7.59 18.09 2.03
N THR A 25 7.89 18.20 0.74
CA THR A 25 7.72 19.44 -0.01
C THR A 25 6.22 19.74 -0.05
N ALA A 26 5.75 20.52 0.92
CA ALA A 26 4.35 20.91 1.05
C ALA A 26 3.91 21.76 -0.15
N ALA A 27 2.68 21.51 -0.58
CA ALA A 27 1.95 22.30 -1.56
C ALA A 27 1.76 23.75 -1.06
N GLU A 28 1.88 24.72 -1.97
CA GLU A 28 1.66 26.15 -1.71
C GLU A 28 0.17 26.54 -1.54
N THR A 29 -0.69 25.61 -1.14
CA THR A 29 -2.11 25.85 -0.86
C THR A 29 -2.49 25.17 0.45
N GLY A 30 -3.33 25.81 1.28
CA GLY A 30 -3.76 25.30 2.59
C GLY A 30 -4.67 24.07 2.56
N ASP A 31 -4.64 23.29 1.48
CA ASP A 31 -5.41 22.05 1.34
C ASP A 31 -4.65 20.89 2.02
N PRO A 32 -5.37 19.99 2.73
CA PRO A 32 -4.73 18.87 3.40
C PRO A 32 -4.07 17.93 2.39
N ASN A 33 -2.90 17.40 2.75
CA ASN A 33 -2.30 16.33 1.97
C ASN A 33 -3.15 15.04 2.04
N PHE A 34 -2.80 14.02 1.27
CA PHE A 34 -3.66 12.84 1.15
C PHE A 34 -3.80 12.07 2.47
N LEU A 35 -2.73 11.97 3.26
CA LEU A 35 -2.79 11.30 4.57
C LEU A 35 -3.65 12.10 5.55
N GLU A 36 -3.47 13.41 5.60
CA GLU A 36 -4.31 14.31 6.40
C GLU A 36 -5.79 14.20 6.02
N SER A 37 -6.08 14.08 4.73
CA SER A 37 -7.45 13.87 4.24
C SER A 37 -8.05 12.57 4.76
N VAL A 38 -7.29 11.47 4.73
CA VAL A 38 -7.74 10.17 5.30
C VAL A 38 -7.97 10.28 6.80
N ASP A 39 -7.06 10.97 7.50
CA ASP A 39 -7.15 11.20 8.95
C ASP A 39 -8.39 12.01 9.34
N ILE A 40 -8.76 13.02 8.55
CA ILE A 40 -9.99 13.81 8.76
C ILE A 40 -11.23 12.90 8.70
N TYR A 41 -11.31 11.98 7.73
CA TYR A 41 -12.44 11.06 7.64
C TYR A 41 -12.45 10.03 8.77
N PHE A 42 -11.27 9.55 9.17
CA PHE A 42 -11.13 8.67 10.33
C PHE A 42 -11.63 9.35 11.60
N ASP A 43 -11.22 10.60 11.86
CA ASP A 43 -11.59 11.34 13.07
C ASP A 43 -13.10 11.64 13.11
N LYS A 44 -13.71 11.92 11.96
CA LYS A 44 -15.18 12.06 11.84
C LYS A 44 -15.91 10.77 12.22
N ALA A 45 -15.43 9.62 11.78
CA ALA A 45 -16.00 8.33 12.14
C ALA A 45 -15.74 8.00 13.61
N ALA A 46 -14.52 8.25 14.10
CA ALA A 46 -14.13 8.03 15.48
C ALA A 46 -15.01 8.79 16.48
N ALA A 47 -15.42 10.03 16.14
CA ALA A 47 -16.29 10.86 16.97
C ALA A 47 -17.70 10.27 17.21
N ILE A 48 -18.17 9.40 16.32
CA ILE A 48 -19.47 8.72 16.45
C ILE A 48 -19.34 7.26 16.91
N CYS A 49 -18.12 6.76 17.07
CA CYS A 49 -17.85 5.42 17.56
C CYS A 49 -17.68 5.42 19.09
N HIS A 50 -18.30 4.45 19.77
CA HIS A 50 -18.11 4.24 21.22
C HIS A 50 -16.86 3.42 21.52
N VAL A 51 -15.71 3.86 20.99
CA VAL A 51 -14.41 3.18 21.15
C VAL A 51 -13.47 4.08 21.97
N PRO A 52 -12.74 3.53 22.96
CA PRO A 52 -11.71 4.27 23.69
C PRO A 52 -10.68 4.97 22.78
N GLY A 53 -10.28 6.18 23.16
CA GLY A 53 -9.41 7.04 22.35
C GLY A 53 -8.00 6.48 22.13
N ASP A 54 -7.48 5.70 23.07
CA ASP A 54 -6.21 4.97 22.94
C ASP A 54 -6.27 3.89 21.85
N ILE A 55 -7.37 3.13 21.80
CA ILE A 55 -7.62 2.14 20.74
C ILE A 55 -7.78 2.85 19.39
N LEU A 56 -8.51 3.95 19.33
CA LEU A 56 -8.66 4.74 18.10
C LEU A 56 -7.32 5.30 17.61
N GLY A 57 -6.48 5.80 18.53
CA GLY A 57 -5.13 6.25 18.24
C GLY A 57 -4.25 5.13 17.68
N GLN A 58 -4.37 3.91 18.21
CA GLN A 58 -3.68 2.74 17.68
C GLN A 58 -4.18 2.37 16.28
N ILE A 59 -5.49 2.39 16.03
CA ILE A 59 -6.08 2.05 14.73
C ILE A 59 -5.67 3.06 13.65
N LYS A 60 -5.56 4.34 14.01
CA LYS A 60 -5.15 5.42 13.09
C LYS A 60 -3.68 5.33 12.67
N GLY A 61 -2.83 4.82 13.56
CA GLY A 61 -1.40 4.72 13.31
C GLY A 61 -1.06 3.60 12.33
N CYS A 62 -0.19 3.89 11.35
CA CYS A 62 0.41 2.86 10.51
C CYS A 62 1.51 2.11 11.28
N ASN A 63 1.39 0.78 11.40
CA ASN A 63 2.33 -0.04 12.16
C ASN A 63 3.76 0.01 11.60
N ASN A 64 3.91 -0.19 10.29
CA ASN A 64 5.22 -0.31 9.65
C ASN A 64 5.27 0.45 8.31
N VAL A 65 6.35 1.18 8.07
CA VAL A 65 6.67 1.79 6.76
C VAL A 65 8.09 1.44 6.39
N LEU A 66 8.25 0.75 5.26
CA LEU A 66 9.54 0.42 4.68
C LEU A 66 9.80 1.31 3.46
N LYS A 67 10.91 2.04 3.49
CA LYS A 67 11.52 2.66 2.31
C LYS A 67 12.69 1.80 1.85
N VAL A 68 12.74 1.50 0.56
CA VAL A 68 13.85 0.81 -0.10
C VAL A 68 14.43 1.69 -1.20
N GLN A 69 15.75 1.64 -1.34
CA GLN A 69 16.45 2.24 -2.47
C GLN A 69 17.46 1.23 -2.98
N PHE A 70 17.47 0.98 -4.29
CA PHE A 70 18.37 0.00 -4.88
C PHE A 70 18.88 0.47 -6.25
N PRO A 71 20.17 0.26 -6.55
CA PRO A 71 20.72 0.59 -7.85
C PRO A 71 20.32 -0.46 -8.88
N LEU A 72 20.04 -0.02 -10.10
CA LEU A 72 19.80 -0.87 -11.26
C LEU A 72 20.62 -0.38 -12.45
N LYS A 73 21.30 -1.30 -13.14
CA LYS A 73 21.97 -0.99 -14.40
C LYS A 73 20.95 -1.05 -15.53
N MET A 74 20.79 0.06 -16.24
CA MET A 74 19.86 0.21 -17.36
C MET A 74 20.45 -0.33 -18.65
N SER A 75 19.59 -0.50 -19.67
CA SER A 75 19.98 -1.02 -20.98
C SER A 75 21.02 -0.15 -21.71
N ASN A 76 20.98 1.17 -21.49
CA ASN A 76 21.96 2.13 -21.99
C ASN A 76 23.30 2.14 -21.22
N GLY A 77 23.46 1.25 -20.23
CA GLY A 77 24.65 1.11 -19.41
C GLY A 77 24.74 2.05 -18.20
N THR A 78 23.83 3.01 -18.03
CA THR A 78 23.80 3.87 -16.84
C THR A 78 23.32 3.10 -15.61
N VAL A 79 23.63 3.61 -14.43
CA VAL A 79 23.08 3.10 -13.16
C VAL A 79 22.10 4.13 -12.62
N GLU A 80 20.88 3.69 -12.35
CA GLU A 80 19.84 4.51 -11.74
C GLU A 80 19.52 3.99 -10.34
N LEU A 81 19.26 4.90 -9.40
CA LEU A 81 18.79 4.56 -8.07
C LEU A 81 17.26 4.57 -8.05
N ILE A 82 16.66 3.41 -7.89
CA ILE A 82 15.21 3.27 -7.83
C ILE A 82 14.75 3.33 -6.39
N GLU A 83 13.72 4.14 -6.13
CA GLU A 83 13.09 4.30 -4.83
C GLU A 83 11.75 3.58 -4.78
N GLY A 84 11.49 2.87 -3.67
CA GLY A 84 10.21 2.21 -3.43
C GLY A 84 9.80 2.21 -1.96
N TYR A 85 8.52 1.95 -1.73
CA TYR A 85 7.87 2.00 -0.44
C TYR A 85 6.92 0.82 -0.25
N ARG A 86 6.83 0.29 0.98
CA ARG A 86 5.75 -0.61 1.42
C ARG A 86 5.31 -0.21 2.83
N ALA A 87 4.06 0.21 2.97
CA ALA A 87 3.43 0.46 4.26
C ALA A 87 2.49 -0.69 4.62
N GLN A 88 2.53 -1.13 5.88
CA GLN A 88 1.57 -2.05 6.49
C GLN A 88 0.87 -1.27 7.60
N HIS A 89 -0.37 -0.87 7.32
CA HIS A 89 -1.13 -0.01 8.22
C HIS A 89 -1.51 -0.76 9.49
N SER A 90 -2.08 -1.96 9.36
CA SER A 90 -2.57 -2.72 10.51
C SER A 90 -2.26 -4.21 10.37
N HIS A 91 -1.96 -4.85 11.50
CA HIS A 91 -1.80 -6.31 11.62
C HIS A 91 -2.90 -6.97 12.44
N HIS A 92 -4.01 -6.26 12.72
CA HIS A 92 -5.14 -6.83 13.48
C HIS A 92 -5.71 -8.09 12.82
N ARG A 93 -5.54 -8.22 11.49
CA ARG A 93 -5.67 -9.44 10.71
C ARG A 93 -4.43 -9.58 9.83
N LEU A 94 -3.93 -10.80 9.70
CA LEU A 94 -2.85 -11.15 8.78
C LEU A 94 -3.38 -12.07 7.68
N PRO A 95 -2.82 -12.01 6.47
CA PRO A 95 -1.75 -11.12 6.02
C PRO A 95 -2.20 -9.66 5.83
N GLY A 96 -1.23 -8.75 5.73
CA GLY A 96 -1.45 -7.43 5.12
C GLY A 96 -1.85 -7.56 3.64
N LYS A 97 -2.66 -6.64 3.13
CA LYS A 97 -3.15 -6.69 1.75
C LYS A 97 -3.17 -5.32 1.11
N GLY A 98 -2.56 -5.24 -0.07
CA GLY A 98 -2.84 -4.17 -1.02
C GLY A 98 -1.79 -3.99 -2.11
N GLY A 99 -2.12 -3.14 -3.07
CA GLY A 99 -1.46 -3.10 -4.36
C GLY A 99 -0.04 -2.51 -4.36
N VAL A 100 0.67 -2.66 -5.47
CA VAL A 100 1.95 -2.00 -5.75
C VAL A 100 1.74 -1.02 -6.89
N ARG A 101 1.90 0.28 -6.62
CA ARG A 101 1.78 1.34 -7.62
C ARG A 101 3.14 1.60 -8.29
N MET A 102 3.15 1.85 -9.60
CA MET A 102 4.29 2.42 -10.30
C MET A 102 3.89 3.79 -10.85
N ALA A 103 4.36 4.86 -10.21
CA ALA A 103 4.10 6.23 -10.63
C ALA A 103 5.21 7.18 -10.16
N PRO A 104 5.50 8.27 -10.89
CA PRO A 104 6.53 9.23 -10.50
C PRO A 104 6.15 10.03 -9.24
N THR A 105 4.86 10.09 -8.91
CA THR A 105 4.30 10.80 -7.75
C THR A 105 4.30 9.97 -6.47
N VAL A 106 4.76 8.71 -6.49
CA VAL A 106 4.80 7.87 -5.29
C VAL A 106 5.67 8.52 -4.23
N ASP A 107 5.14 8.59 -3.01
CA ASP A 107 5.85 8.99 -1.80
C ASP A 107 5.37 8.18 -0.58
N ALA A 108 6.00 8.45 0.58
CA ALA A 108 5.69 7.74 1.82
C ALA A 108 4.29 8.05 2.36
N ASP A 109 3.87 9.32 2.33
CA ASP A 109 2.60 9.76 2.92
C ASP A 109 1.42 9.23 2.10
N GLU A 110 1.50 9.29 0.77
CA GLU A 110 0.54 8.67 -0.15
C GLU A 110 0.43 7.16 0.12
N THR A 111 1.58 6.48 0.28
CA THR A 111 1.62 5.02 0.52
C THR A 111 0.96 4.67 1.86
N VAL A 112 1.19 5.45 2.91
CA VAL A 112 0.55 5.26 4.23
C VAL A 112 -0.95 5.52 4.15
N ALA A 113 -1.38 6.61 3.50
CA ALA A 113 -2.78 6.95 3.32
C ALA A 113 -3.55 5.82 2.61
N LEU A 114 -2.98 5.30 1.53
CA LEU A 114 -3.56 4.18 0.78
C LEU A 114 -3.55 2.86 1.59
N ALA A 115 -2.54 2.61 2.42
CA ALA A 115 -2.51 1.44 3.29
C ALA A 115 -3.60 1.51 4.38
N ALA A 116 -3.85 2.70 4.94
CA ALA A 116 -4.97 2.94 5.85
C ALA A 116 -6.32 2.65 5.18
N LEU A 117 -6.54 3.21 3.99
CA LEU A 117 -7.74 2.94 3.19
C LEU A 117 -7.92 1.45 2.87
N MET A 118 -6.84 0.69 2.66
CA MET A 118 -6.93 -0.76 2.48
C MET A 118 -7.44 -1.48 3.74
N THR A 119 -7.05 -1.03 4.95
CA THR A 119 -7.53 -1.62 6.21
C THR A 119 -9.02 -1.40 6.35
N PHE A 120 -9.46 -0.15 6.20
CA PHE A 120 -10.88 0.21 6.34
C PHE A 120 -11.73 -0.43 5.25
N LYS A 121 -11.24 -0.46 4.00
CA LYS A 121 -11.93 -1.13 2.90
C LYS A 121 -12.11 -2.62 3.18
N CYS A 122 -11.07 -3.33 3.64
CA CYS A 122 -11.19 -4.75 3.96
C CYS A 122 -12.19 -5.00 5.09
N ALA A 123 -12.23 -4.13 6.11
CA ALA A 123 -13.23 -4.21 7.17
C ALA A 123 -14.66 -3.99 6.67
N VAL A 124 -14.89 -3.01 5.78
CA VAL A 124 -16.23 -2.70 5.23
C VAL A 124 -16.83 -3.87 4.43
N VAL A 125 -16.00 -4.66 3.75
CA VAL A 125 -16.47 -5.80 2.93
C VAL A 125 -16.15 -7.17 3.54
N ASP A 126 -15.90 -7.22 4.86
CA ASP A 126 -15.62 -8.44 5.63
C ASP A 126 -14.48 -9.33 5.07
N VAL A 127 -13.49 -8.73 4.42
CA VAL A 127 -12.31 -9.43 3.93
C VAL A 127 -11.25 -9.50 5.05
N PRO A 128 -10.73 -10.67 5.42
CA PRO A 128 -9.92 -10.85 6.63
C PRO A 128 -8.44 -10.46 6.44
N PHE A 129 -8.18 -9.22 6.05
CA PHE A 129 -6.82 -8.69 5.88
C PHE A 129 -6.62 -7.36 6.61
N GLY A 130 -5.41 -7.17 7.12
CA GLY A 130 -4.90 -5.84 7.43
C GLY A 130 -4.58 -5.07 6.15
N GLY A 131 -4.61 -3.75 6.18
CA GLY A 131 -4.28 -2.93 5.01
C GLY A 131 -2.78 -2.77 4.82
N ALA A 132 -2.34 -2.90 3.58
CA ALA A 132 -0.98 -2.58 3.16
C ALA A 132 -1.00 -1.87 1.80
N LYS A 133 0.07 -1.18 1.45
CA LYS A 133 0.24 -0.58 0.12
C LYS A 133 1.72 -0.49 -0.21
N GLY A 134 2.07 -0.73 -1.46
CA GLY A 134 3.41 -0.45 -1.98
C GLY A 134 3.39 0.55 -3.13
N GLY A 135 4.54 1.14 -3.38
CA GLY A 135 4.77 2.07 -4.48
C GLY A 135 6.22 2.03 -4.93
N ILE A 136 6.45 2.19 -6.23
CA ILE A 136 7.78 2.34 -6.83
C ILE A 136 7.77 3.66 -7.60
N LYS A 137 8.71 4.54 -7.27
CA LYS A 137 8.74 5.93 -7.75
C LYS A 137 9.37 6.04 -9.14
N ILE A 138 8.65 5.55 -10.14
CA ILE A 138 9.06 5.56 -11.55
C ILE A 138 7.89 5.89 -12.46
N ASP A 139 8.17 6.45 -13.65
CA ASP A 139 7.19 6.47 -14.75
C ASP A 139 7.35 5.20 -15.58
N PRO A 140 6.40 4.24 -15.50
CA PRO A 140 6.55 2.94 -16.17
C PRO A 140 6.61 3.05 -17.70
N LYS A 141 6.24 4.19 -18.30
CA LYS A 141 6.33 4.41 -19.75
C LYS A 141 7.77 4.68 -20.22
N LYS A 142 8.67 5.06 -19.32
CA LYS A 142 10.07 5.37 -19.63
C LYS A 142 11.00 4.15 -19.65
N TYR A 143 10.50 2.99 -19.21
CA TYR A 143 11.29 1.77 -19.07
C TYR A 143 10.78 0.69 -20.02
N SER A 144 11.72 -0.04 -20.61
CA SER A 144 11.41 -1.23 -21.38
C SER A 144 10.79 -2.32 -20.49
N SER A 145 10.17 -3.33 -21.11
CA SER A 145 9.63 -4.47 -20.35
C SER A 145 10.70 -5.19 -19.52
N PHE A 146 11.92 -5.29 -20.05
CA PHE A 146 13.04 -5.93 -19.36
C PHE A 146 13.51 -5.12 -18.14
N GLU A 147 13.59 -3.80 -18.28
CA GLU A 147 13.95 -2.92 -17.15
C GLU A 147 12.86 -2.94 -16.07
N LYS A 148 11.57 -2.91 -16.46
CA LYS A 148 10.47 -3.04 -15.50
C LYS A 148 10.51 -4.37 -14.74
N GLU A 149 10.80 -5.47 -15.44
CA GLU A 149 10.99 -6.77 -14.80
C GLU A 149 12.13 -6.70 -13.77
N ALA A 150 13.31 -6.21 -14.16
CA ALA A 150 14.45 -6.11 -13.27
C ALA A 150 14.17 -5.22 -12.04
N ILE A 151 13.43 -4.11 -12.21
CA ILE A 151 12.96 -3.25 -11.11
C ILE A 151 12.04 -4.02 -10.16
N ILE A 152 11.00 -4.67 -10.69
CA ILE A 152 10.00 -5.39 -9.87
C ILE A 152 10.63 -6.56 -9.12
N ARG A 153 11.50 -7.33 -9.77
CA ARG A 153 12.22 -8.45 -9.14
C ARG A 153 13.16 -7.95 -8.04
N ARG A 154 13.88 -6.85 -8.28
CA ARG A 154 14.76 -6.28 -7.26
C ARG A 154 13.96 -5.70 -6.09
N TYR A 155 12.88 -4.97 -6.36
CA TYR A 155 11.96 -4.49 -5.32
C TYR A 155 11.42 -5.65 -4.47
N THR A 156 10.95 -6.72 -5.11
CA THR A 156 10.46 -7.94 -4.43
C THR A 156 11.55 -8.57 -3.56
N THR A 157 12.78 -8.63 -4.05
CA THR A 157 13.93 -9.14 -3.27
C THR A 157 14.14 -8.33 -1.98
N GLU A 158 14.06 -6.99 -2.05
CA GLU A 158 14.18 -6.15 -0.86
C GLU A 158 13.01 -6.38 0.11
N LEU A 159 11.78 -6.55 -0.39
CA LEU A 159 10.63 -6.89 0.46
C LEU A 159 10.81 -8.26 1.16
N VAL A 160 11.26 -9.29 0.45
CA VAL A 160 11.49 -10.63 1.01
C VAL A 160 12.52 -10.57 2.13
N LYS A 161 13.64 -9.87 1.90
CA LYS A 161 14.72 -9.72 2.90
C LYS A 161 14.25 -9.00 4.17
N LYS A 162 13.27 -8.11 4.05
CA LYS A 162 12.73 -7.32 5.18
C LYS A 162 11.43 -7.89 5.73
N ASN A 163 10.94 -9.01 5.21
CA ASN A 163 9.70 -9.65 5.64
C ASN A 163 8.43 -8.79 5.37
N PHE A 164 8.41 -8.06 4.24
CA PHE A 164 7.28 -7.23 3.78
C PHE A 164 6.49 -7.86 2.63
N ILE A 165 6.70 -9.15 2.38
CA ILE A 165 5.93 -9.98 1.45
C ILE A 165 5.97 -11.43 1.96
N GLY A 166 4.84 -12.12 1.84
CA GLY A 166 4.70 -13.53 2.16
C GLY A 166 3.23 -13.92 2.34
N PRO A 167 2.83 -15.16 2.05
CA PRO A 167 1.42 -15.57 2.00
C PRO A 167 0.69 -15.37 3.34
N ALA A 168 1.40 -15.48 4.47
CA ALA A 168 0.86 -15.27 5.82
C ALA A 168 1.23 -13.91 6.44
N ILE A 169 1.96 -13.06 5.70
CA ILE A 169 2.57 -11.84 6.24
C ILE A 169 2.00 -10.61 5.54
N ASP A 170 2.19 -10.52 4.23
CA ASP A 170 1.74 -9.42 3.40
C ASP A 170 1.65 -9.87 1.94
N VAL A 171 0.48 -9.67 1.32
CA VAL A 171 0.15 -10.18 -0.01
C VAL A 171 -0.13 -9.00 -0.96
N PRO A 172 0.82 -8.65 -1.84
CA PRO A 172 0.64 -7.60 -2.84
C PRO A 172 -0.47 -7.88 -3.89
N ALA A 173 -0.74 -6.87 -4.71
CA ALA A 173 -1.70 -6.93 -5.82
C ALA A 173 -1.34 -5.89 -6.89
N PRO A 174 -2.01 -5.91 -8.06
CA PRO A 174 -1.94 -4.82 -9.01
C PRO A 174 -2.51 -3.51 -8.44
N ASP A 175 -1.98 -2.40 -8.92
CA ASP A 175 -2.48 -1.05 -8.75
C ASP A 175 -2.14 -0.20 -10.01
N TYR A 176 -2.21 1.12 -9.92
CA TYR A 176 -1.84 1.99 -11.04
C TYR A 176 -0.41 1.71 -11.51
N GLY A 177 -0.25 1.45 -12.81
CA GLY A 177 1.04 1.15 -13.42
C GLY A 177 1.52 -0.29 -13.26
N THR A 178 0.80 -1.18 -12.58
CA THR A 178 1.10 -2.62 -12.49
C THR A 178 -0.08 -3.48 -12.90
N GLY A 179 0.18 -4.67 -13.44
CA GLY A 179 -0.83 -5.61 -13.88
C GLY A 179 -0.45 -7.07 -13.59
N PRO A 180 -1.11 -8.02 -14.27
CA PRO A 180 -0.82 -9.45 -14.09
C PRO A 180 0.63 -9.81 -14.37
N GLN A 181 1.28 -9.17 -15.35
CA GLN A 181 2.68 -9.42 -15.67
C GLN A 181 3.60 -9.14 -14.47
N GLU A 182 3.48 -7.97 -13.84
CA GLU A 182 4.28 -7.65 -12.66
C GLU A 182 4.00 -8.60 -11.50
N MET A 183 2.75 -9.06 -11.33
CA MET A 183 2.42 -10.03 -10.29
C MET A 183 3.06 -11.40 -10.55
N ALA A 184 3.19 -11.81 -11.81
CA ALA A 184 3.92 -13.04 -12.16
C ALA A 184 5.41 -12.93 -11.78
N TRP A 185 6.05 -11.79 -12.07
CA TRP A 185 7.45 -11.55 -11.67
C TRP A 185 7.64 -11.50 -10.15
N ILE A 186 6.69 -10.92 -9.41
CA ILE A 186 6.71 -10.93 -7.93
C ILE A 186 6.64 -12.38 -7.42
N LYS A 187 5.67 -13.16 -7.92
CA LYS A 187 5.47 -14.57 -7.54
C LYS A 187 6.73 -15.41 -7.80
N ASP A 188 7.24 -15.36 -9.02
CA ASP A 188 8.43 -16.12 -9.44
C ASP A 188 9.68 -15.76 -8.63
N THR A 189 9.87 -14.46 -8.35
CA THR A 189 10.99 -14.00 -7.50
C THR A 189 10.83 -14.46 -6.05
N TYR A 190 9.62 -14.41 -5.50
CA TYR A 190 9.35 -14.88 -4.14
C TYR A 190 9.60 -16.39 -4.03
N GLU A 191 9.07 -17.19 -4.96
CA GLU A 191 9.26 -18.65 -5.04
C GLU A 191 10.74 -19.02 -5.10
N THR A 192 11.53 -18.29 -5.89
CA THR A 192 12.99 -18.50 -5.99
C THR A 192 13.72 -18.21 -4.67
N LEU A 193 13.29 -17.19 -3.93
CA LEU A 193 13.95 -16.76 -2.68
C LEU A 193 13.44 -17.50 -1.43
N ARG A 194 12.27 -18.14 -1.52
CA ARG A 194 11.61 -18.90 -0.44
C ARG A 194 11.16 -20.27 -0.96
N PRO A 195 12.09 -21.14 -1.41
CA PRO A 195 11.75 -22.45 -1.94
C PRO A 195 11.17 -23.41 -0.90
N ASP A 196 11.33 -23.08 0.38
CA ASP A 196 10.82 -23.80 1.55
C ASP A 196 9.37 -23.44 1.93
N ASP A 197 8.80 -22.38 1.34
CA ASP A 197 7.42 -21.95 1.60
C ASP A 197 6.43 -22.72 0.71
N LEU A 198 5.72 -23.68 1.31
CA LEU A 198 4.69 -24.49 0.63
C LEU A 198 3.56 -23.64 0.02
N ASN A 199 3.29 -22.45 0.57
CA ASN A 199 2.23 -21.55 0.11
C ASN A 199 2.78 -20.36 -0.69
N SER A 200 4.01 -20.46 -1.21
CA SER A 200 4.70 -19.41 -1.95
C SER A 200 3.86 -18.81 -3.09
N PHE A 201 3.06 -19.64 -3.79
CA PHE A 201 2.15 -19.19 -4.84
C PHE A 201 1.11 -18.16 -4.37
N ALA A 202 0.77 -18.12 -3.08
CA ALA A 202 -0.19 -17.19 -2.48
C ALA A 202 0.45 -15.87 -2.02
N CYS A 203 1.77 -15.68 -2.19
CA CYS A 203 2.46 -14.44 -1.78
C CYS A 203 1.95 -13.18 -2.50
N VAL A 204 1.27 -13.30 -3.64
CA VAL A 204 0.73 -12.19 -4.43
C VAL A 204 -0.57 -12.58 -5.13
N THR A 205 -1.49 -11.61 -5.28
CA THR A 205 -2.77 -11.79 -6.00
C THR A 205 -2.81 -10.98 -7.29
N GLY A 206 -3.76 -11.25 -8.18
CA GLY A 206 -3.84 -10.58 -9.48
C GLY A 206 -2.88 -11.11 -10.52
N LYS A 207 -2.34 -12.31 -10.29
CA LYS A 207 -1.53 -13.09 -11.24
C LYS A 207 -2.32 -13.43 -12.51
N PRO A 208 -1.64 -13.75 -13.63
CA PRO A 208 -2.25 -14.41 -14.79
C PRO A 208 -2.96 -15.72 -14.37
N ILE A 209 -3.95 -16.15 -15.14
CA ILE A 209 -4.73 -17.36 -14.81
C ILE A 209 -3.82 -18.59 -14.79
N GLU A 210 -2.90 -18.64 -15.73
CA GLU A 210 -1.90 -19.69 -15.93
C GLU A 210 -0.95 -19.82 -14.72
N GLU A 211 -0.78 -18.73 -13.95
CA GLU A 211 0.09 -18.64 -12.78
C GLU A 211 -0.69 -18.73 -11.45
N GLY A 212 -1.90 -19.30 -11.46
CA GLY A 212 -2.75 -19.42 -10.27
C GLY A 212 -3.54 -18.13 -9.96
N GLY A 213 -3.78 -17.30 -10.97
CA GLY A 213 -4.72 -16.20 -10.91
C GLY A 213 -6.18 -16.68 -10.93
N ILE A 214 -7.08 -15.87 -10.40
CA ILE A 214 -8.53 -16.18 -10.40
C ILE A 214 -9.22 -15.47 -11.56
N ARG A 215 -10.13 -16.19 -12.24
CA ARG A 215 -10.95 -15.64 -13.35
C ARG A 215 -11.76 -14.43 -12.86
N GLY A 216 -11.89 -13.44 -13.74
CA GLY A 216 -12.65 -12.21 -13.43
C GLY A 216 -11.90 -11.21 -12.54
N ARG A 217 -10.68 -11.52 -12.05
CA ARG A 217 -9.94 -10.61 -11.17
C ARG A 217 -9.65 -9.25 -11.80
N THR A 218 -9.40 -9.19 -13.10
CA THR A 218 -9.14 -7.95 -13.83
C THR A 218 -10.36 -7.04 -13.83
N GLN A 219 -11.56 -7.60 -14.04
CA GLN A 219 -12.82 -6.86 -14.09
C GLN A 219 -13.46 -6.66 -12.70
N ALA A 220 -13.03 -7.41 -11.68
CA ALA A 220 -13.67 -7.50 -10.37
C ALA A 220 -13.90 -6.13 -9.70
N THR A 221 -12.93 -5.21 -9.76
CA THR A 221 -13.10 -3.86 -9.18
C THR A 221 -14.22 -3.09 -9.89
N GLY A 222 -14.27 -3.14 -11.23
CA GLY A 222 -15.33 -2.47 -12.00
C GLY A 222 -16.70 -3.11 -11.78
N MET A 223 -16.75 -4.44 -11.68
CA MET A 223 -17.98 -5.17 -11.33
C MET A 223 -18.48 -4.77 -9.92
N GLY A 224 -17.57 -4.61 -8.95
CA GLY A 224 -17.92 -4.13 -7.61
C GLY A 224 -18.55 -2.74 -7.65
N VAL A 225 -17.98 -1.81 -8.42
CA VAL A 225 -18.56 -0.46 -8.61
C VAL A 225 -19.96 -0.54 -9.21
N PHE A 226 -20.15 -1.36 -10.25
CA PHE A 226 -21.46 -1.57 -10.86
C PHE A 226 -22.48 -2.11 -9.86
N ILE A 227 -22.12 -3.15 -9.09
CA ILE A 227 -23.02 -3.75 -8.09
C ILE A 227 -23.37 -2.72 -7.01
N CYS A 228 -22.38 -2.03 -6.43
CA CYS A 228 -22.61 -0.99 -5.43
C CYS A 228 -23.57 0.09 -5.93
N LEU A 229 -23.37 0.59 -7.16
CA LEU A 229 -24.23 1.61 -7.75
C LEU A 229 -25.65 1.07 -8.01
N ARG A 230 -25.77 -0.13 -8.58
CA ARG A 230 -27.06 -0.78 -8.82
C ARG A 230 -27.85 -0.97 -7.52
N GLU A 231 -27.22 -1.49 -6.47
CA GLU A 231 -27.89 -1.68 -5.18
C GLU A 231 -28.26 -0.35 -4.54
N PHE A 232 -27.40 0.67 -4.63
CA PHE A 232 -27.73 2.01 -4.13
C PHE A 232 -28.97 2.60 -4.84
N LEU A 233 -29.01 2.53 -6.18
CA LEU A 233 -30.14 3.03 -6.99
C LEU A 233 -31.42 2.23 -6.80
N ASN A 234 -31.34 0.93 -6.51
CA ASN A 234 -32.51 0.08 -6.25
C ASN A 234 -32.99 0.12 -4.79
N SER A 235 -32.21 0.72 -3.89
CA SER A 235 -32.56 0.80 -2.48
C SER A 235 -33.62 1.88 -2.22
N LYS A 236 -34.45 1.67 -1.18
CA LYS A 236 -35.42 2.68 -0.71
C LYS A 236 -34.77 3.97 -0.19
N VAL A 237 -33.44 4.05 -0.10
CA VAL A 237 -32.68 5.27 0.27
C VAL A 237 -32.90 6.38 -0.76
N GLN A 238 -33.18 6.03 -2.02
CA GLN A 238 -33.57 7.00 -3.04
C GLN A 238 -34.83 7.81 -2.63
N ASN A 239 -35.79 7.19 -1.93
CA ASN A 239 -36.99 7.88 -1.45
C ASN A 239 -36.70 8.92 -0.36
N VAL A 240 -35.59 8.77 0.37
CA VAL A 240 -35.17 9.73 1.40
C VAL A 240 -34.40 10.88 0.74
N LEU A 241 -33.48 10.61 -0.19
CA LEU A 241 -32.72 11.66 -0.89
C LEU A 241 -33.61 12.50 -1.83
N SER A 242 -34.60 11.88 -2.49
CA SER A 242 -35.59 12.60 -3.31
C SER A 242 -36.51 13.48 -2.46
N SER A 243 -36.88 13.05 -1.24
CA SER A 243 -37.62 13.87 -0.28
C SER A 243 -36.78 15.00 0.36
N SER A 244 -35.45 14.92 0.24
CA SER A 244 -34.49 15.91 0.77
C SER A 244 -34.00 16.92 -0.29
N GLY A 245 -34.54 16.87 -1.52
CA GLY A 245 -34.16 17.78 -2.60
C GLY A 245 -32.80 17.51 -3.26
N PHE A 246 -32.13 16.40 -2.97
CA PHE A 246 -30.89 16.01 -3.64
C PHE A 246 -31.23 15.26 -4.94
N MET A 247 -31.40 16.03 -6.02
CA MET A 247 -31.57 15.47 -7.36
C MET A 247 -30.18 15.21 -7.97
N LEU A 248 -29.76 13.94 -8.02
CA LEU A 248 -28.64 13.51 -8.84
C LEU A 248 -29.09 13.57 -10.31
N TYR A 249 -28.84 14.71 -10.96
CA TYR A 249 -28.91 14.80 -12.41
C TYR A 249 -27.67 14.11 -13.00
N PHE A 250 -27.91 13.08 -13.80
CA PHE A 250 -26.96 12.55 -14.78
C PHE A 250 -26.71 13.57 -15.88
#